data_AF-A0A415EVP9-F1
#
_entry.id   AF-A0A415EVP9-F1
#
_cell.length_a   1.000
_cell.length_b   1.000
_cell.length_c   1.000
_cell.angle_alpha   90.00
_cell.angle_beta   90.00
_cell.angle_gamma   90.00
#
_symmetry.space_group_name_H-M   'P 1'
#
loop_
_entity.id
_entity.type
_entity.pdbx_description
1 polymer ?
#
loop_
_entity_poly.entity_id
_entity_poly.type
_entity_poly.pdbx_seq_one_letter_code
_entity_poly.pdbx_strand_id
1 'polypeptide(L)'
;MYVREVKKMNTIICINKGKGPFYEVATSEGETLRVSEDLLVRFRLLKGKELSEEELKEIKKSAGFDLGLQQAMNYISYQLRSEMEVRTYLKDKEIEKQDRDLVVERLKELNLIDDKNYGESYIRTQVRMSDKGPVVISQQLRKKGLKDSVIQEVLPLYTEEMQFEVGYHTAEKAMRRFHNKSHKEMIQKIKMHLMQKGFHQGVIQMILDELPMEKDEDQENEALQREGARLMRRHQRLPLMKRKMKIKQGLYQKGFAIDDIQRFLDEEVMDE
;
A
#
# COMPACT_ATOMS: atom_id res chain seq x y z
N MET A 1 -6.84 57.37 44.06
CA MET A 1 -6.61 57.39 42.60
C MET A 1 -6.77 55.96 42.10
N TYR A 2 -7.95 55.61 41.57
CA TYR A 2 -8.13 54.31 40.91
C TYR A 2 -7.53 54.41 39.52
N VAL A 3 -6.38 53.76 39.31
CA VAL A 3 -5.85 53.53 37.96
C VAL A 3 -6.83 52.56 37.31
N ARG A 4 -7.63 53.06 36.36
CA ARG A 4 -8.39 52.20 35.45
C ARG A 4 -7.36 51.38 34.67
N GLU A 5 -7.25 50.10 34.97
CA GLU A 5 -6.69 49.14 34.03
C GLU A 5 -7.54 49.23 32.75
N VAL A 6 -7.02 49.92 31.75
CA VAL A 6 -7.60 49.93 30.42
C VAL A 6 -7.38 48.53 29.88
N LYS A 7 -8.41 47.68 29.94
CA LYS A 7 -8.45 46.42 29.20
C LYS A 7 -8.08 46.76 27.76
N LYS A 8 -6.91 46.29 27.32
CA LYS A 8 -6.48 46.43 25.93
C LYS A 8 -7.53 45.76 25.05
N MET A 9 -8.19 46.55 24.21
CA MET A 9 -9.21 46.06 23.29
C MET A 9 -8.59 45.93 21.91
N ASN A 10 -8.67 44.73 21.34
CA ASN A 10 -8.15 44.43 20.02
C ASN A 10 -9.18 44.89 18.98
N THR A 11 -8.97 46.05 18.37
CA THR A 11 -9.86 46.59 17.32
C THR A 11 -9.38 46.14 15.95
N ILE A 12 -10.29 45.70 15.09
CA ILE A 12 -9.98 45.33 13.71
C ILE A 12 -9.69 46.60 12.88
N ILE A 13 -8.46 46.74 12.37
CA ILE A 13 -8.04 47.88 11.55
C ILE A 13 -8.40 47.67 10.07
N CYS A 14 -8.11 46.49 9.53
CA CYS A 14 -8.35 46.17 8.14
C CYS A 14 -8.58 44.68 7.93
N ILE A 15 -9.27 44.37 6.83
CA ILE A 15 -9.58 43.01 6.41
C ILE A 15 -9.22 42.94 4.93
N ASN A 16 -8.27 42.07 4.59
CA ASN A 16 -7.81 41.86 3.22
C ASN A 16 -8.19 40.47 2.74
N LYS A 17 -8.50 40.32 1.45
CA LYS A 17 -8.72 39.01 0.85
C LYS A 17 -7.38 38.30 0.68
N GLY A 18 -7.24 37.13 1.30
CA GLY A 18 -6.07 36.27 1.18
C GLY A 18 -6.17 35.29 0.02
N LYS A 19 -5.28 34.28 -0.01
CA LYS A 19 -5.35 33.19 -0.99
C LYS A 19 -6.50 32.25 -0.67
N GLY A 20 -7.30 31.94 -1.69
CA GLY A 20 -8.45 31.04 -1.56
C GLY A 20 -9.61 31.69 -0.78
N PRO A 21 -10.37 30.92 0.00
CA PRO A 21 -11.51 31.41 0.79
C PRO A 21 -11.11 31.97 2.16
N PHE A 22 -9.90 32.54 2.28
CA PHE A 22 -9.36 33.10 3.53
C PHE A 22 -9.23 34.61 3.45
N TYR A 23 -9.28 35.23 4.63
CA TYR A 23 -9.08 36.65 4.82
C TYR A 23 -8.04 36.89 5.92
N GLU A 24 -7.31 37.98 5.77
CA GLU A 24 -6.33 38.46 6.75
C GLU A 24 -6.95 39.64 7.51
N VAL A 25 -7.14 39.46 8.82
CA VAL A 25 -7.74 40.44 9.73
C VAL A 25 -6.64 41.00 10.61
N ALA A 26 -6.26 42.25 10.39
CA ALA A 26 -5.24 42.92 11.21
C ALA A 26 -5.87 43.63 12.40
N THR A 27 -5.33 43.42 13.60
CA THR A 27 -5.76 44.06 14.84
C THR A 27 -4.89 45.26 15.21
N SER A 28 -5.41 46.12 16.07
CA SER A 28 -4.71 47.30 16.61
C SER A 28 -3.42 47.01 17.36
N GLU A 29 -3.24 45.78 17.83
CA GLU A 29 -2.01 45.35 18.50
C GLU A 29 -0.94 44.82 17.52
N GLY A 30 -1.18 44.92 16.21
CA GLY A 30 -0.25 44.47 15.18
C GLY A 30 -0.31 42.96 14.90
N GLU A 31 -1.23 42.24 15.54
CA GLU A 31 -1.48 40.83 15.23
C GLU A 31 -2.35 40.70 13.96
N THR A 32 -2.04 39.73 13.10
CA THR A 32 -2.85 39.42 11.92
C THR A 32 -3.42 38.02 12.06
N LEU A 33 -4.75 37.92 12.06
CA LEU A 33 -5.48 36.67 12.14
C LEU A 33 -5.86 36.22 10.73
N ARG A 34 -5.51 34.98 10.37
CA ARG A 34 -6.01 34.35 9.15
C ARG A 34 -7.30 33.62 9.47
N VAL A 35 -8.41 34.05 8.87
CA VAL A 35 -9.75 33.52 9.15
C VAL A 35 -10.44 33.05 7.86
N SER A 36 -11.32 32.07 7.98
CA SER A 36 -12.20 31.63 6.89
C SER A 36 -13.33 32.65 6.65
N GLU A 37 -14.00 32.54 5.51
CA GLU A 37 -15.25 33.28 5.26
C GLU A 37 -16.32 32.99 6.33
N ASP A 38 -16.43 31.75 6.81
CA ASP A 38 -17.38 31.37 7.85
C ASP A 38 -17.10 32.08 9.17
N LEU A 39 -15.83 32.15 9.62
CA LEU A 39 -15.46 32.87 10.85
C LEU A 39 -15.72 34.37 10.75
N LEU A 40 -15.49 34.94 9.56
CA LEU A 40 -15.81 36.32 9.26
C LEU A 40 -17.28 36.64 9.50
N VAL A 41 -18.16 35.75 9.04
CA VAL A 41 -19.61 35.87 9.22
C VAL A 41 -20.03 35.55 10.65
N ARG A 42 -19.58 34.41 11.20
CA ARG A 42 -19.95 33.89 12.51
C ARG A 42 -19.61 34.86 13.64
N PHE A 43 -18.40 35.42 13.62
CA PHE A 43 -17.97 36.43 14.59
C PHE A 43 -18.27 37.86 14.14
N ARG A 44 -18.91 38.06 12.99
CA ARG A 44 -19.23 39.38 12.41
C ARG A 44 -18.00 40.31 12.40
N LEU A 45 -16.88 39.79 11.92
CA LEU A 45 -15.61 40.51 11.88
C LEU A 45 -15.71 41.64 10.85
N LEU A 46 -15.86 42.86 11.33
CA LEU A 46 -15.96 44.07 10.52
C LEU A 46 -14.89 45.06 10.97
N LYS A 47 -14.44 45.91 10.05
CA LYS A 47 -13.53 47.01 10.40
C LYS A 47 -14.15 47.85 11.51
N GLY A 48 -13.37 48.10 12.57
CA GLY A 48 -13.82 48.82 13.75
C GLY A 48 -14.48 47.95 14.83
N LYS A 49 -14.70 46.64 14.61
CA LYS A 49 -15.15 45.74 15.66
C LYS A 49 -14.06 45.61 16.73
N GLU A 50 -14.45 45.70 17.99
CA GLU A 50 -13.62 45.39 19.14
C GLU A 50 -13.76 43.90 19.48
N LEU A 51 -12.63 43.24 19.70
CA LEU A 51 -12.56 41.83 20.07
C LEU A 51 -12.13 41.72 21.53
N SER A 52 -12.91 41.00 22.32
CA SER A 52 -12.50 40.57 23.65
C SER A 52 -11.39 39.51 23.55
N GLU A 53 -10.60 39.35 24.62
CA GLU A 53 -9.58 38.28 24.67
C GLU A 53 -10.21 36.88 24.51
N GLU A 54 -11.43 36.70 25.01
CA GLU A 54 -12.19 35.45 24.89
C GLU A 54 -12.57 35.17 23.43
N GLU A 55 -13.13 36.16 22.73
CA GLU A 55 -13.46 36.04 21.30
C GLU A 55 -12.20 35.80 20.46
N LEU A 56 -11.11 36.50 20.77
CA LEU A 56 -9.86 36.38 20.03
C LEU A 56 -9.24 34.99 20.19
N LYS A 57 -9.33 34.42 21.41
CA LYS A 57 -8.94 33.04 21.68
C LYS A 57 -9.84 32.03 20.97
N GLU A 58 -11.15 32.27 20.92
CA GLU A 58 -12.11 31.40 20.24
C GLU A 58 -11.94 31.42 18.71
N ILE A 59 -11.68 32.60 18.12
CA ILE A 59 -11.37 32.77 16.70
C ILE A 59 -10.10 32.01 16.35
N LYS A 60 -9.02 32.17 17.13
CA LYS A 60 -7.76 31.45 16.91
C LYS A 60 -7.95 29.95 16.99
N LYS A 61 -8.69 29.47 17.99
CA LYS A 61 -9.01 28.04 18.15
C LYS A 61 -9.80 27.49 16.95
N SER A 62 -10.73 28.27 16.41
CA SER A 62 -11.58 27.84 15.29
C SER A 62 -10.89 27.95 13.93
N ALA A 63 -9.91 28.85 13.79
CA ALA A 63 -9.19 29.08 12.54
C ALA A 63 -8.40 27.85 12.06
N GLY A 64 -7.80 27.09 12.99
CA GLY A 64 -7.07 25.86 12.67
C GLY A 64 -7.97 24.77 12.11
N PHE A 65 -9.14 24.55 12.72
CA PHE A 65 -10.17 23.64 12.24
C PHE A 65 -10.65 24.00 10.82
N ASP A 66 -11.04 25.25 10.58
CA ASP A 66 -11.56 25.67 9.26
C ASP A 66 -10.51 25.55 8.16
N LEU A 67 -9.26 25.91 8.47
CA LEU A 67 -8.13 25.74 7.57
C LEU A 67 -7.93 24.26 7.23
N GLY A 68 -7.90 23.41 8.25
CA GLY A 68 -7.76 21.96 8.08
C GLY A 68 -8.92 21.36 7.28
N LEU A 69 -10.16 21.76 7.54
CA LEU A 69 -11.34 21.24 6.85
C LEU A 69 -11.30 21.56 5.36
N GLN A 70 -10.97 22.79 4.98
CA GLN A 70 -10.85 23.16 3.56
C GLN A 70 -9.69 22.47 2.86
N GLN A 71 -8.54 22.36 3.53
CA GLN A 71 -7.40 21.61 2.99
C GLN A 71 -7.76 20.14 2.77
N ALA A 72 -8.45 19.51 3.72
CA ALA A 72 -8.89 18.13 3.61
C ALA A 72 -9.92 17.94 2.49
N MET A 73 -10.94 18.82 2.39
CA MET A 73 -11.94 18.78 1.32
C MET A 73 -11.29 18.89 -0.07
N ASN A 74 -10.32 19.79 -0.22
CA ASN A 74 -9.54 19.90 -1.45
C ASN A 74 -8.69 18.64 -1.71
N TYR A 75 -8.14 18.01 -0.66
CA TYR A 75 -7.31 16.83 -0.82
C TYR A 75 -8.09 15.58 -1.23
N ILE A 76 -9.29 15.39 -0.67
CA ILE A 76 -10.16 14.24 -0.95
C ILE A 76 -10.95 14.38 -2.27
N SER A 77 -11.08 15.59 -2.81
CA SER A 77 -11.80 15.82 -4.08
C SER A 77 -11.10 15.19 -5.29
N TYR A 78 -9.78 14.97 -5.22
CA TYR A 78 -9.01 14.37 -6.31
C TYR A 78 -9.15 12.85 -6.42
N GLN A 79 -9.27 12.17 -5.27
CA GLN A 79 -9.40 10.72 -5.19
C GLN A 79 -9.83 10.30 -3.79
N LEU A 80 -10.40 9.10 -3.70
CA LEU A 80 -10.77 8.48 -2.44
C LEU A 80 -9.55 8.32 -1.50
N ARG A 81 -9.71 8.66 -0.23
CA ARG A 81 -8.67 8.62 0.81
C ARG A 81 -9.13 7.84 2.03
N SER A 82 -8.19 7.15 2.68
CA SER A 82 -8.46 6.61 4.02
C SER A 82 -8.36 7.71 5.08
N GLU A 83 -8.94 7.46 6.26
CA GLU A 83 -8.82 8.36 7.41
C GLU A 83 -7.34 8.65 7.73
N MET A 84 -6.48 7.63 7.71
CA MET A 84 -5.07 7.81 8.03
C MET A 84 -4.34 8.67 7.00
N GLU A 85 -4.70 8.56 5.72
CA GLU A 85 -4.14 9.42 4.67
C GLU A 85 -4.53 10.88 4.92
N VAL A 86 -5.79 11.16 5.29
CA VAL A 86 -6.24 12.52 5.62
C VAL A 86 -5.53 13.05 6.86
N ARG A 87 -5.40 12.25 7.92
CA ARG A 87 -4.68 12.64 9.15
C ARG A 87 -3.21 12.95 8.91
N THR A 88 -2.56 12.14 8.07
CA THR A 88 -1.15 12.34 7.67
C THR A 88 -1.02 13.61 6.84
N TYR A 89 -1.88 13.79 5.85
CA TYR A 89 -1.90 15.01 5.03
C TYR A 89 -2.04 16.28 5.87
N LEU A 90 -2.99 16.31 6.80
CA LEU A 90 -3.19 17.47 7.67
C LEU A 90 -2.03 17.68 8.65
N LYS A 91 -1.37 16.61 9.09
CA LYS A 91 -0.14 16.69 9.90
C LYS A 91 0.96 17.41 9.13
N ASP A 92 1.16 17.04 7.87
CA ASP A 92 2.19 17.61 7.00
C ASP A 92 1.87 19.06 6.61
N LYS A 93 0.61 19.50 6.81
CA LYS A 93 0.16 20.89 6.72
C LYS A 93 0.21 21.65 8.05
N GLU A 94 0.86 21.07 9.05
CA GLU A 94 1.05 21.67 10.38
C GLU A 94 -0.27 21.98 11.12
N ILE A 95 -1.36 21.29 10.78
CA ILE A 95 -2.62 21.38 11.51
C ILE A 95 -2.47 20.63 12.84
N GLU A 96 -2.85 21.30 13.94
CA GLU A 96 -2.73 20.72 15.27
C GLU A 96 -3.55 19.43 15.44
N LYS A 97 -3.16 18.60 16.40
CA LYS A 97 -3.84 17.30 16.61
C LYS A 97 -5.34 17.48 16.91
N GLN A 98 -5.68 18.43 17.78
CA GLN A 98 -7.08 18.68 18.18
C GLN A 98 -7.95 19.04 16.98
N ASP A 99 -7.46 19.95 16.12
CA ASP A 99 -8.16 20.34 14.90
C ASP A 99 -8.25 19.20 13.89
N ARG A 100 -7.20 18.40 13.73
CA ARG A 100 -7.23 17.22 12.86
C ARG A 100 -8.29 16.21 13.27
N ASP A 101 -8.44 15.97 14.57
CA ASP A 101 -9.44 15.06 15.10
C ASP A 101 -10.85 15.56 14.75
N LEU A 102 -11.12 16.85 15.00
CA LEU A 102 -12.40 17.50 14.65
C LEU A 102 -12.69 17.50 13.14
N VAL A 103 -11.67 17.80 12.32
CA VAL A 103 -11.82 17.79 10.85
C VAL A 103 -12.20 16.39 10.37
N VAL A 104 -11.52 15.35 10.86
CA VAL A 104 -11.82 13.96 10.48
C VAL A 104 -13.22 13.55 10.91
N GLU A 105 -13.64 13.89 12.14
CA GLU A 105 -15.02 13.64 12.58
C GLU A 105 -16.03 14.33 11.66
N ARG A 106 -15.79 15.61 11.34
CA ARG A 106 -16.67 16.36 10.45
C ARG A 106 -16.77 15.74 9.05
N LEU A 107 -15.65 15.28 8.49
CA LEU A 107 -15.64 14.63 7.17
C LEU A 107 -16.40 13.29 7.19
N LYS A 108 -16.36 12.55 8.30
CA LYS A 108 -17.15 11.33 8.48
C LYS A 108 -18.65 11.62 8.60
N GLU A 109 -19.04 12.64 9.37
CA GLU A 109 -20.44 13.08 9.48
C GLU A 109 -21.04 13.45 8.12
N LEU A 110 -20.23 14.09 7.27
CA LEU A 110 -20.61 14.45 5.91
C LEU A 110 -20.52 13.28 4.92
N ASN A 111 -20.16 12.07 5.37
CA ASN A 111 -19.90 10.87 4.55
C ASN A 111 -18.88 11.11 3.42
N LEU A 112 -17.93 12.02 3.62
CA LEU A 112 -16.89 12.34 2.64
C LEU A 112 -15.67 11.43 2.75
N ILE A 113 -15.46 10.83 3.91
CA ILE A 113 -14.47 9.78 4.13
C ILE A 113 -15.12 8.59 4.81
N ASP A 114 -14.80 7.40 4.29
CA ASP A 114 -15.27 6.13 4.82
C ASP A 114 -14.23 5.05 4.50
N ASP A 115 -13.60 4.51 5.54
CA ASP A 115 -12.58 3.49 5.43
C ASP A 115 -13.14 2.17 4.87
N LYS A 116 -14.42 1.87 5.09
CA LYS A 116 -15.08 0.70 4.50
C LYS A 116 -15.18 0.88 2.99
N ASN A 117 -15.81 1.96 2.52
CA ASN A 117 -15.89 2.27 1.10
C ASN A 117 -14.50 2.35 0.43
N TYR A 118 -13.51 2.91 1.13
CA TYR A 118 -12.10 2.89 0.68
C TYR A 118 -11.61 1.45 0.49
N GLY A 119 -11.78 0.58 1.47
CA GLY A 119 -11.37 -0.82 1.43
C GLY A 119 -12.01 -1.59 0.29
N GLU A 120 -13.33 -1.45 0.10
CA GLU A 120 -14.08 -2.09 -1.00
C GLU A 120 -13.56 -1.63 -2.37
N SER A 121 -13.36 -0.33 -2.52
CA SER A 121 -12.84 0.27 -3.75
C SER A 121 -11.39 -0.14 -4.03
N TYR A 122 -10.59 -0.28 -2.98
CA TYR A 122 -9.22 -0.75 -3.08
C TYR A 122 -9.16 -2.20 -3.55
N ILE A 123 -9.95 -3.09 -2.95
CA ILE A 123 -10.03 -4.51 -3.35
C ILE A 123 -10.45 -4.62 -4.81
N ARG A 124 -11.55 -3.96 -5.18
CA ARG A 124 -12.05 -3.95 -6.56
C ARG A 124 -11.00 -3.48 -7.58
N THR A 125 -10.13 -2.55 -7.18
CA THR A 125 -9.03 -2.09 -8.02
C THR A 125 -7.89 -3.12 -8.07
N GLN A 126 -7.51 -3.73 -6.94
CA GLN A 126 -6.46 -4.75 -6.89
C GLN A 126 -6.83 -6.00 -7.69
N VAL A 127 -8.10 -6.43 -7.66
CA VAL A 127 -8.58 -7.58 -8.44
C VAL A 127 -8.38 -7.34 -9.95
N ARG A 128 -8.68 -6.13 -10.44
CA ARG A 128 -8.55 -5.81 -11.87
C ARG A 128 -7.12 -5.56 -12.33
N MET A 129 -6.28 -4.97 -11.46
CA MET A 129 -5.03 -4.34 -11.90
C MET A 129 -3.77 -4.96 -11.29
N SER A 130 -3.90 -5.85 -10.31
CA SER A 130 -2.76 -6.41 -9.57
C SER A 130 -2.65 -7.92 -9.71
N ASP A 131 -1.53 -8.47 -9.26
CA ASP A 131 -1.22 -9.90 -9.22
C ASP A 131 -1.15 -10.43 -7.78
N LYS A 132 -1.89 -9.80 -6.86
CA LYS A 132 -1.78 -10.02 -5.42
C LYS A 132 -2.97 -10.81 -4.87
N GLY A 133 -2.67 -11.67 -3.91
CA GLY A 133 -3.63 -12.40 -3.12
C GLY A 133 -4.10 -11.64 -1.87
N PRO A 134 -5.11 -12.19 -1.16
CA PRO A 134 -5.77 -11.53 -0.04
C PRO A 134 -4.82 -11.19 1.12
N VAL A 135 -3.79 -12.00 1.37
CA VAL A 135 -2.83 -11.73 2.46
C VAL A 135 -2.06 -10.44 2.20
N VAL A 136 -1.58 -10.22 0.99
CA VAL A 136 -0.83 -9.00 0.65
C VAL A 136 -1.76 -7.79 0.58
N ILE A 137 -2.98 -7.95 0.07
CA ILE A 137 -3.98 -6.88 0.03
C ILE A 137 -4.35 -6.44 1.45
N SER A 138 -4.62 -7.38 2.36
CA SER A 138 -4.92 -7.05 3.76
C SER A 138 -3.78 -6.30 4.44
N GLN A 139 -2.52 -6.69 4.19
CA GLN A 139 -1.35 -5.95 4.69
C GLN A 139 -1.27 -4.54 4.10
N GLN A 140 -1.64 -4.35 2.83
CA GLN A 140 -1.66 -3.03 2.20
C GLN A 140 -2.76 -2.14 2.78
N LEU A 141 -3.95 -2.68 3.05
CA LEU A 141 -5.02 -1.96 3.73
C LEU A 141 -4.62 -1.54 5.16
N ARG A 142 -3.94 -2.43 5.92
CA ARG A 142 -3.36 -2.07 7.23
C ARG A 142 -2.35 -0.94 7.13
N LYS A 143 -1.47 -0.98 6.12
CA LYS A 143 -0.52 0.11 5.83
C LYS A 143 -1.20 1.41 5.38
N LYS A 144 -2.46 1.35 4.93
CA LYS A 144 -3.32 2.51 4.67
C LYS A 144 -4.14 2.94 5.90
N GLY A 145 -3.93 2.29 7.04
CA GLY A 145 -4.51 2.66 8.33
C GLY A 145 -5.89 2.11 8.60
N LEU A 146 -6.41 1.21 7.76
CA LEU A 146 -7.70 0.58 8.00
C LEU A 146 -7.61 -0.34 9.21
N LYS A 147 -8.63 -0.28 10.07
CA LYS A 147 -8.77 -1.16 11.23
C LYS A 147 -9.04 -2.60 10.81
N ASP A 148 -8.61 -3.54 11.64
CA ASP A 148 -8.80 -4.97 11.40
C ASP A 148 -10.25 -5.37 11.21
N SER A 149 -11.17 -4.74 11.95
CA SER A 149 -12.61 -4.97 11.81
C SER A 149 -13.11 -4.60 10.40
N VAL A 150 -12.69 -3.46 9.88
CA VAL A 150 -13.05 -3.02 8.52
C VAL A 150 -12.47 -3.97 7.49
N ILE A 151 -11.20 -4.37 7.67
CA ILE A 151 -10.54 -5.31 6.76
C ILE A 151 -11.27 -6.66 6.74
N GLN A 152 -11.70 -7.16 7.90
CA GLN A 152 -12.49 -8.40 8.00
C GLN A 152 -13.85 -8.29 7.30
N GLU A 153 -14.46 -7.11 7.27
CA GLU A 153 -15.72 -6.89 6.54
C GLU A 153 -15.53 -6.83 5.02
N VAL A 154 -14.48 -6.17 4.53
CA VAL A 154 -14.30 -5.92 3.09
C VAL A 154 -13.55 -7.04 2.37
N LEU A 155 -12.62 -7.73 3.04
CA LEU A 155 -11.78 -8.77 2.41
C LEU A 155 -12.59 -9.93 1.78
N PRO A 156 -13.73 -10.38 2.35
CA PRO A 156 -14.59 -11.38 1.72
C PRO A 156 -15.11 -11.00 0.33
N LEU A 157 -15.09 -9.72 -0.06
CA LEU A 157 -15.42 -9.30 -1.42
C LEU A 157 -14.43 -9.80 -2.46
N TYR A 158 -13.21 -10.16 -2.05
CA TYR A 158 -12.26 -10.87 -2.90
C TYR A 158 -12.55 -12.37 -2.82
N THR A 159 -13.57 -12.80 -3.54
CA THR A 159 -14.06 -14.19 -3.49
C THR A 159 -13.02 -15.19 -3.96
N GLU A 160 -13.21 -16.46 -3.62
CA GLU A 160 -12.27 -17.53 -3.99
C GLU A 160 -12.13 -17.66 -5.51
N GLU A 161 -13.21 -17.46 -6.27
CA GLU A 161 -13.21 -17.48 -7.73
C GLU A 161 -12.36 -16.34 -8.30
N MET A 162 -12.52 -15.11 -7.77
CA MET A 162 -11.68 -13.99 -8.17
C MET A 162 -10.20 -14.24 -7.84
N GLN A 163 -9.92 -14.81 -6.67
CA GLN A 163 -8.56 -15.16 -6.27
C GLN A 163 -7.95 -16.21 -7.19
N PHE A 164 -8.75 -17.20 -7.61
CA PHE A 164 -8.34 -18.20 -8.58
C PHE A 164 -7.99 -17.55 -9.92
N GLU A 165 -8.85 -16.71 -10.49
CA GLU A 165 -8.59 -16.04 -11.78
C GLU A 165 -7.30 -15.21 -11.76
N VAL A 166 -7.14 -14.35 -10.75
CA VAL A 166 -5.94 -13.51 -10.61
C VAL A 166 -4.70 -14.37 -10.38
N GLY A 167 -4.81 -15.38 -9.53
CA GLY A 167 -3.72 -16.30 -9.22
C GLY A 167 -3.31 -17.16 -10.42
N TYR A 168 -4.26 -17.62 -11.22
CA TYR A 168 -4.03 -18.41 -12.43
C TYR A 168 -3.21 -17.63 -13.45
N HIS A 169 -3.62 -16.39 -13.79
CA HIS A 169 -2.84 -15.54 -14.69
C HIS A 169 -1.45 -15.18 -14.15
N THR A 170 -1.32 -15.07 -12.83
CA THR A 170 -0.02 -14.86 -12.18
C THR A 170 0.86 -16.10 -12.35
N ALA A 171 0.28 -17.28 -12.21
CA ALA A 171 0.95 -18.55 -12.34
C ALA A 171 1.36 -18.87 -13.79
N GLU A 172 0.52 -18.56 -14.79
CA GLU A 172 0.87 -18.71 -16.21
C GLU A 172 2.13 -17.90 -16.57
N LYS A 173 2.23 -16.66 -16.08
CA LYS A 173 3.43 -15.82 -16.27
C LYS A 173 4.64 -16.40 -15.56
N ALA A 174 4.45 -16.96 -14.35
CA ALA A 174 5.52 -17.60 -13.60
C ALA A 174 6.00 -18.89 -14.29
N MET A 175 5.11 -19.68 -14.89
CA MET A 175 5.43 -20.87 -15.66
C MET A 175 6.35 -20.54 -16.83
N ARG A 176 6.00 -19.53 -17.64
CA ARG A 176 6.85 -19.05 -18.74
C ARG A 176 8.22 -18.58 -18.25
N ARG A 177 8.29 -17.96 -17.06
CA ARG A 177 9.54 -17.50 -16.46
C ARG A 177 10.43 -18.67 -15.98
N PHE A 178 9.84 -19.76 -15.52
CA PHE A 178 10.54 -20.89 -14.91
C PHE A 178 10.64 -22.13 -15.81
N HIS A 179 10.24 -22.04 -17.08
CA HIS A 179 10.29 -23.14 -18.08
C HIS A 179 11.67 -23.80 -18.21
N ASN A 180 12.74 -23.08 -17.89
CA ASN A 180 14.12 -23.59 -17.99
C ASN A 180 14.59 -24.40 -16.77
N LYS A 181 13.69 -24.74 -15.87
CA LYS A 181 13.92 -25.57 -14.68
C LYS A 181 13.30 -26.94 -14.90
N SER A 182 13.71 -27.91 -14.09
CA SER A 182 12.99 -29.19 -14.04
C SER A 182 11.52 -28.92 -13.74
N HIS A 183 10.66 -29.81 -14.21
CA HIS A 183 9.23 -29.76 -13.96
C HIS A 183 8.91 -29.61 -12.46
N LYS A 184 9.59 -30.39 -11.62
CA LYS A 184 9.43 -30.34 -10.16
C LYS A 184 9.92 -29.02 -9.54
N GLU A 185 11.07 -28.49 -9.97
CA GLU A 185 11.59 -27.20 -9.48
C GLU A 185 10.70 -26.04 -9.95
N MET A 186 10.15 -26.12 -11.16
CA MET A 186 9.21 -25.15 -11.72
C MET A 186 7.94 -25.07 -10.86
N ILE A 187 7.27 -26.20 -10.58
CA ILE A 187 6.07 -26.26 -9.74
C ILE A 187 6.33 -25.64 -8.37
N GLN A 188 7.45 -26.04 -7.73
CA GLN A 188 7.83 -25.49 -6.43
C GLN A 188 8.01 -23.98 -6.47
N LYS A 189 8.61 -23.44 -7.53
CA LYS A 189 8.78 -21.99 -7.69
C LYS A 189 7.49 -21.25 -7.96
N ILE A 190 6.58 -21.81 -8.76
CA ILE A 190 5.25 -21.24 -8.98
C ILE A 190 4.51 -21.15 -7.65
N LYS A 191 4.47 -22.26 -6.89
CA LYS A 191 3.88 -22.31 -5.55
C LYS A 191 4.45 -21.24 -4.62
N MET A 192 5.78 -21.17 -4.50
CA MET A 192 6.44 -20.15 -3.67
C MET A 192 6.13 -18.73 -4.16
N HIS A 193 6.06 -18.51 -5.47
CA HIS A 193 5.74 -17.21 -6.04
C HIS A 193 4.33 -16.76 -5.66
N LEU A 194 3.33 -17.64 -5.79
CA LEU A 194 1.95 -17.35 -5.40
C LEU A 194 1.82 -17.12 -3.88
N MET A 195 2.54 -17.89 -3.06
CA MET A 195 2.59 -17.64 -1.61
C MET A 195 3.16 -16.25 -1.29
N GLN A 196 4.24 -15.84 -1.96
CA GLN A 196 4.82 -14.50 -1.79
C GLN A 196 3.88 -13.39 -2.28
N LYS A 197 3.05 -13.68 -3.28
CA LYS A 197 1.97 -12.80 -3.74
C LYS A 197 0.77 -12.76 -2.79
N GLY A 198 0.71 -13.66 -1.81
CA GLY A 198 -0.27 -13.65 -0.74
C GLY A 198 -1.51 -14.50 -0.99
N PHE A 199 -1.42 -15.48 -1.88
CA PHE A 199 -2.48 -16.49 -2.07
C PHE A 199 -2.39 -17.58 -1.00
N HIS A 200 -3.54 -18.10 -0.57
CA HIS A 200 -3.61 -19.19 0.39
C HIS A 200 -3.39 -20.55 -0.27
N GLN A 201 -2.98 -21.54 0.52
CA GLN A 201 -2.63 -22.88 0.02
C GLN A 201 -3.78 -23.57 -0.74
N GLY A 202 -5.04 -23.37 -0.34
CA GLY A 202 -6.21 -23.93 -1.04
C GLY A 202 -6.31 -23.44 -2.48
N VAL A 203 -6.38 -22.11 -2.66
CA VAL A 203 -6.37 -21.45 -3.99
C VAL A 203 -5.16 -21.83 -4.82
N ILE A 204 -3.97 -21.87 -4.20
CA ILE A 204 -2.76 -22.29 -4.91
C ILE A 204 -2.88 -23.72 -5.43
N GLN A 205 -3.43 -24.65 -4.64
CA GLN A 205 -3.59 -26.02 -5.08
C GLN A 205 -4.56 -26.11 -6.28
N MET A 206 -5.72 -25.45 -6.19
CA MET A 206 -6.66 -25.39 -7.32
C MET A 206 -6.01 -24.84 -8.59
N ILE A 207 -5.22 -23.77 -8.49
CA ILE A 207 -4.49 -23.20 -9.62
C ILE A 207 -3.50 -24.21 -10.21
N LEU A 208 -2.75 -24.92 -9.37
CA LEU A 208 -1.77 -25.91 -9.83
C LEU A 208 -2.44 -27.12 -10.51
N ASP A 209 -3.62 -27.51 -10.06
CA ASP A 209 -4.38 -28.64 -10.62
C ASP A 209 -4.96 -28.30 -12.00
N GLU A 210 -5.33 -27.04 -12.25
CA GLU A 210 -5.88 -26.59 -13.54
C GLU A 210 -4.81 -26.16 -14.56
N LEU A 211 -3.63 -25.76 -14.10
CA LEU A 211 -2.57 -25.34 -15.01
C LEU A 211 -2.13 -26.49 -15.93
N PRO A 212 -1.91 -26.24 -17.23
CA PRO A 212 -1.43 -27.24 -18.16
C PRO A 212 0.04 -27.57 -17.88
N MET A 213 0.26 -28.44 -16.89
CA MET A 213 1.57 -28.83 -16.37
C MET A 213 1.95 -30.23 -16.83
N GLU A 214 1.84 -30.51 -18.12
CA GLU A 214 2.38 -31.76 -18.66
C GLU A 214 3.91 -31.71 -18.65
N LYS A 215 4.54 -32.82 -18.27
CA LYS A 215 5.99 -32.96 -18.31
C LYS A 215 6.41 -33.13 -19.78
N ASP A 216 6.94 -32.06 -20.36
CA ASP A 216 7.62 -32.10 -21.65
C ASP A 216 9.02 -32.72 -21.43
N GLU A 217 9.23 -33.94 -21.97
CA GLU A 217 10.47 -34.68 -21.81
C GLU A 217 11.67 -33.99 -22.47
N ASP A 218 11.46 -33.29 -23.59
CA ASP A 218 12.50 -32.55 -24.28
C ASP A 218 12.94 -31.34 -23.44
N GLN A 219 11.99 -30.58 -22.90
CA GLN A 219 12.30 -29.47 -22.00
C GLN A 219 12.97 -29.94 -20.70
N GLU A 220 12.54 -31.08 -20.14
CA GLU A 220 13.16 -31.65 -18.94
C GLU A 220 14.63 -32.02 -19.21
N ASN A 221 14.91 -32.66 -20.35
CA ASN A 221 16.25 -33.02 -20.75
C ASN A 221 17.12 -31.78 -21.02
N GLU A 222 16.60 -30.77 -21.75
CA GLU A 222 17.31 -29.51 -21.95
C GLU A 222 17.67 -28.81 -20.63
N ALA A 223 16.74 -28.80 -19.66
CA ALA A 223 16.97 -28.24 -18.34
C ALA A 223 18.04 -29.03 -17.58
N LEU A 224 18.02 -30.37 -17.66
CA LEU A 224 19.01 -31.26 -17.08
C LEU A 224 20.41 -30.98 -17.63
N GLN A 225 20.56 -30.97 -18.95
CA GLN A 225 21.83 -30.70 -19.65
C GLN A 225 22.39 -29.32 -19.25
N ARG A 226 21.54 -28.29 -19.27
CA ARG A 226 21.93 -26.91 -18.91
C ARG A 226 22.42 -26.79 -17.47
N GLU A 227 21.68 -27.38 -16.53
CA GLU A 227 22.02 -27.33 -15.10
C GLU A 227 23.21 -28.23 -14.77
N GLY A 228 23.31 -29.38 -15.43
CA GLY A 228 24.42 -30.34 -15.35
C GLY A 228 25.74 -29.69 -15.78
N ALA A 229 25.79 -29.12 -16.99
CA ALA A 229 26.95 -28.40 -17.51
C ALA A 229 27.38 -27.24 -16.58
N ARG A 230 26.42 -26.53 -15.97
CA ARG A 230 26.71 -25.48 -14.98
C ARG A 230 27.39 -26.04 -13.72
N LEU A 231 26.91 -27.18 -13.21
CA LEU A 231 27.49 -27.83 -12.03
C LEU A 231 28.86 -28.43 -12.33
N MET A 232 29.08 -28.96 -13.54
CA MET A 232 30.38 -29.43 -14.00
C MET A 232 31.41 -28.31 -13.98
N ARG A 233 31.12 -27.17 -14.64
CA ARG A 233 32.01 -25.99 -14.63
C ARG A 233 32.33 -25.52 -13.20
N ARG A 234 31.33 -25.51 -12.32
CA ARG A 234 31.49 -25.12 -10.92
C ARG A 234 32.43 -26.07 -10.14
N HIS A 235 32.37 -27.37 -10.44
CA HIS A 235 33.06 -28.42 -9.68
C HIS A 235 34.24 -29.05 -10.40
N GLN A 236 34.70 -28.47 -11.52
CA GLN A 236 35.76 -29.03 -12.38
C GLN A 236 37.10 -29.29 -11.67
N ARG A 237 37.39 -28.57 -10.58
CA ARG A 237 38.64 -28.73 -9.80
C ARG A 237 38.59 -29.87 -8.78
N LEU A 238 37.45 -30.52 -8.60
CA LEU A 238 37.30 -31.62 -7.65
C LEU A 238 37.72 -32.96 -8.29
N PRO A 239 38.24 -33.91 -7.50
CA PRO A 239 38.47 -35.28 -7.96
C PRO A 239 37.18 -35.90 -8.53
N LEU A 240 37.30 -36.73 -9.58
CA LEU A 240 36.19 -37.30 -10.35
C LEU A 240 35.03 -37.81 -9.48
N MET A 241 35.32 -38.64 -8.48
CA MET A 241 34.32 -39.20 -7.56
C MET A 241 33.57 -38.11 -6.76
N LYS A 242 34.30 -37.13 -6.23
CA LYS A 242 33.71 -36.01 -5.47
C LYS A 242 32.92 -35.08 -6.40
N ARG A 243 33.39 -34.85 -7.63
CA ARG A 243 32.73 -34.06 -8.66
C ARG A 243 31.39 -34.68 -9.06
N LYS A 244 31.38 -35.96 -9.44
CA LYS A 244 30.16 -36.72 -9.75
C LYS A 244 29.13 -36.66 -8.63
N MET A 245 29.56 -36.90 -7.39
CA MET A 245 28.69 -36.84 -6.22
C MET A 245 28.05 -35.45 -6.05
N LYS A 246 28.81 -34.36 -6.22
CA LYS A 246 28.29 -32.98 -6.11
C LYS A 246 27.31 -32.62 -7.23
N ILE A 247 27.57 -33.07 -8.46
CA ILE A 247 26.66 -32.88 -9.58
C ILE A 247 25.36 -33.67 -9.34
N LYS A 248 25.46 -34.96 -9.01
CA LYS A 248 24.32 -35.82 -8.68
C LYS A 248 23.45 -35.21 -7.58
N GLN A 249 24.07 -34.78 -6.49
CA GLN A 249 23.38 -34.12 -5.38
C GLN A 249 22.67 -32.83 -5.84
N GLY A 250 23.34 -31.99 -6.63
CA GLY A 250 22.77 -30.73 -7.11
C GLY A 250 21.60 -30.92 -8.06
N LEU A 251 21.68 -31.87 -8.99
CA LEU A 251 20.59 -32.19 -9.91
C LEU A 251 19.41 -32.85 -9.18
N TYR A 252 19.69 -33.76 -8.24
CA TYR A 252 18.64 -34.39 -7.44
C TYR A 252 17.88 -33.38 -6.57
N GLN A 253 18.58 -32.43 -5.93
CA GLN A 253 17.96 -31.34 -5.19
C GLN A 253 17.09 -30.44 -6.07
N LYS A 254 17.41 -30.36 -7.36
CA LYS A 254 16.61 -29.67 -8.37
C LYS A 254 15.47 -30.52 -8.91
N GLY A 255 15.29 -31.74 -8.42
CA GLY A 255 14.12 -32.55 -8.73
C GLY A 255 14.15 -33.32 -10.04
N PHE A 256 15.31 -33.41 -10.71
CA PHE A 256 15.49 -34.32 -11.84
C PHE A 256 15.44 -35.78 -11.37
N ALA A 257 14.97 -36.69 -12.23
CA ALA A 257 14.88 -38.11 -11.91
C ALA A 257 16.28 -38.74 -11.77
N ILE A 258 16.41 -39.71 -10.86
CA ILE A 258 17.72 -40.34 -10.57
C ILE A 258 18.28 -41.02 -11.82
N ASP A 259 17.42 -41.66 -12.62
CA ASP A 259 17.83 -42.39 -13.82
C ASP A 259 18.35 -41.44 -14.92
N ASP A 260 17.69 -40.30 -15.12
CA ASP A 260 18.12 -39.27 -16.07
C ASP A 260 19.45 -38.63 -15.63
N ILE A 261 19.60 -38.37 -14.33
CA ILE A 261 20.87 -37.88 -13.75
C ILE A 261 21.98 -38.89 -13.96
N GLN A 262 21.70 -40.18 -13.78
CA GLN A 262 22.69 -41.24 -13.96
C GLN A 262 23.12 -41.34 -15.43
N ARG A 263 22.16 -41.30 -16.35
CA ARG A 263 22.42 -41.27 -17.81
C ARG A 263 23.31 -40.08 -18.20
N PHE A 264 22.95 -38.87 -17.76
CA PHE A 264 23.75 -37.67 -17.98
C PHE A 264 25.19 -37.81 -17.46
N LEU A 265 25.36 -38.37 -16.25
CA LEU A 265 26.69 -38.57 -15.68
C LEU A 265 27.51 -39.65 -16.39
N ASP A 266 26.87 -40.65 -16.98
CA ASP A 266 27.56 -41.74 -17.66
C ASP A 266 27.96 -41.33 -19.09
N GLU A 267 27.12 -40.57 -19.80
CA GLU A 267 27.44 -39.96 -21.11
C GLU A 267 28.67 -39.05 -21.01
N GLU A 268 28.72 -38.16 -20.01
CA GLU A 268 29.82 -37.21 -19.80
C GLU A 268 31.12 -37.86 -19.28
N VAL A 269 31.11 -39.16 -18.97
CA VAL A 269 32.29 -39.93 -18.53
C VAL A 269 32.90 -40.72 -19.68
N MET A 270 32.17 -40.88 -20.78
CA MET A 270 32.72 -41.44 -22.00
C MET A 270 33.61 -40.43 -22.76
N ASP A 271 33.55 -39.15 -22.40
CA ASP A 271 34.27 -38.04 -23.03
C ASP A 271 35.52 -37.54 -22.24
N GLU A 272 35.92 -38.20 -21.14
CA GLU A 272 37.18 -37.97 -20.39
C GLU A 272 38.11 -39.20 -20.41
#